data_AF-A0A7X6YCE5-F1
#
_entry.id   AF-A0A7X6YCE5-F1
#
_cell.length_a   1.000
_cell.length_b   1.000
_cell.length_c   1.000
_cell.angle_alpha   90.00
_cell.angle_beta   90.00
_cell.angle_gamma   90.00
#
_symmetry.space_group_name_H-M   'P 1'
#
loop_
_entity.id
_entity.type
_entity.pdbx_description
1 polymer ?
#
loop_
_entity_poly.entity_id
_entity_poly.type
_entity_poly.pdbx_seq_one_letter_code
_entity_poly.pdbx_strand_id
1 'polypeptide(L)'
;MYPPGDVDNVYKYEAFGTRMAEHLLLSLGYFSDEELRARKQAGLPLPPHALWVCNSMRRPFSLICNAITSLRTLREGPVGARVQRTLGRDGFTGLRVLSTGAIPQGGFSSSSALTVALKNALNVLYGLGLPEDTLVHLACQAEYGTGVRAGSLDQATEQKGKHGQGALISSNPKDNYRTLGVYAVPTDRISFLFPYSVDRDREAWRWSAGLYAAAPDTAVPTPPEMRKLTGKAAELAARLCGLPPEQDFFMLVEQDLLRDGLLGPTTRARVADVLRRLPLLIPRDTLRTRLLAEGGGRTAAGAAEIEALFAGWREPLLRRGAEQEQGVPLRAMTAYLFVEVARCFRLIREPERWIEHVTRSQRGDCCFEIDPARLPDRDALMRVAEWEHSLAGPQRLEAWLQRAGAVPFDYNRDLDDGALSSELPLHEIRGGSFFRGLALIDLAEAMLKRAFGAQAVAVRVNAAGQGDFFQVHLDARAARPDEVKTFLDAAFYTRFGLNPAPRYVEPYPGGGAAGVRLDRFDQLPALIGHLEACANSF
;
A
#
# COMPACT_ATOMS: atom_id res chain seq x y z
N MET A 1 5.20 -28.21 7.41
CA MET A 1 4.84 -27.20 8.44
C MET A 1 5.82 -27.11 9.63
N TYR A 2 6.91 -27.89 9.71
CA TYR A 2 7.92 -27.80 10.77
C TYR A 2 9.24 -27.32 10.17
N PRO A 3 9.66 -26.08 10.41
CA PRO A 3 10.88 -25.56 9.80
C PRO A 3 12.11 -26.31 10.33
N PRO A 4 13.10 -26.66 9.49
CA PRO A 4 14.38 -27.22 9.94
C PRO A 4 15.23 -26.15 10.64
N GLY A 5 16.24 -26.58 11.41
CA GLY A 5 17.05 -25.72 12.28
C GLY A 5 17.81 -24.62 11.57
N ASP A 6 18.13 -24.82 10.30
CA ASP A 6 18.80 -23.87 9.43
C ASP A 6 17.89 -22.73 8.94
N VAL A 7 16.57 -22.81 9.14
CA VAL A 7 15.63 -21.69 8.92
C VAL A 7 15.69 -20.74 10.11
N ASP A 8 16.74 -19.91 10.12
CA ASP A 8 17.13 -19.01 11.21
C ASP A 8 16.88 -17.52 10.90
N ASN A 9 16.41 -17.20 9.69
CA ASN A 9 16.16 -15.83 9.26
C ASN A 9 14.95 -15.74 8.32
N VAL A 10 14.50 -14.51 8.08
CA VAL A 10 13.31 -14.20 7.28
C VAL A 10 13.42 -14.65 5.81
N TYR A 11 14.61 -14.62 5.21
CA TYR A 11 14.83 -15.04 3.82
C TYR A 11 14.71 -16.55 3.65
N LYS A 12 15.33 -17.29 4.57
CA LYS A 12 15.19 -18.76 4.60
C LYS A 12 13.76 -19.16 4.93
N TYR A 13 13.10 -18.41 5.81
CA TYR A 13 11.70 -18.65 6.15
C TYR A 13 10.78 -18.43 4.94
N GLU A 14 10.92 -17.34 4.19
CA GLU A 14 10.12 -17.10 2.98
C GLU A 14 10.21 -18.29 2.03
N ALA A 15 11.42 -18.76 1.73
CA ALA A 15 11.63 -19.89 0.84
C ALA A 15 10.97 -21.17 1.39
N PHE A 16 11.10 -21.43 2.69
CA PHE A 16 10.46 -22.56 3.36
C PHE A 16 8.93 -22.46 3.36
N GLY A 17 8.38 -21.33 3.80
CA GLY A 17 6.96 -21.06 3.94
C GLY A 17 6.25 -21.09 2.60
N THR A 18 6.86 -20.53 1.55
CA THR A 18 6.32 -20.55 0.19
C THR A 18 6.20 -21.99 -0.32
N ARG A 19 7.27 -22.79 -0.22
CA ARG A 19 7.22 -24.21 -0.61
C ARG A 19 6.22 -25.00 0.23
N MET A 20 6.12 -24.69 1.52
CA MET A 20 5.15 -25.33 2.41
C MET A 20 3.72 -25.03 1.97
N ALA A 21 3.37 -23.76 1.75
CA ALA A 21 2.03 -23.37 1.35
C ALA A 21 1.65 -23.94 -0.02
N GLU A 22 2.58 -23.92 -0.99
CA GLU A 22 2.40 -24.57 -2.28
C GLU A 22 2.11 -26.07 -2.12
N HIS A 23 2.95 -26.80 -1.38
CA HIS A 23 2.77 -28.22 -1.16
C HIS A 23 1.43 -28.55 -0.47
N LEU A 24 1.03 -27.75 0.52
CA LEU A 24 -0.26 -27.91 1.19
C LEU A 24 -1.42 -27.72 0.23
N LEU A 25 -1.40 -26.67 -0.60
CA LEU A 25 -2.46 -26.43 -1.59
C LEU A 25 -2.52 -27.56 -2.62
N LEU A 26 -1.37 -28.01 -3.14
CA LEU A 26 -1.30 -29.14 -4.07
C LEU A 26 -1.88 -30.42 -3.44
N SER A 27 -1.58 -30.69 -2.17
CA SER A 27 -2.13 -31.85 -1.44
C SER A 27 -3.66 -31.78 -1.26
N LEU A 28 -4.24 -30.58 -1.34
CA LEU A 28 -5.68 -30.33 -1.31
C LEU A 28 -6.33 -30.30 -2.71
N GLY A 29 -5.58 -30.66 -3.76
CA GLY A 29 -6.09 -30.74 -5.13
C GLY A 29 -6.09 -29.41 -5.89
N TYR A 30 -5.28 -28.43 -5.46
CA TYR A 30 -5.03 -27.21 -6.25
C TYR A 30 -4.06 -27.50 -7.39
N PHE A 31 -4.05 -26.62 -8.40
CA PHE A 31 -3.29 -26.78 -9.64
C PHE A 31 -2.05 -25.89 -9.65
N SER A 32 -0.90 -26.47 -10.01
CA SER A 32 0.37 -25.74 -10.16
C SER A 32 0.39 -24.88 -11.43
N ASP A 33 1.25 -23.86 -11.46
CA ASP A 33 1.43 -23.04 -12.67
C ASP A 33 1.99 -23.83 -13.85
N GLU A 34 2.72 -24.91 -13.59
CA GLU A 34 3.17 -25.84 -14.62
C GLU A 34 2.01 -26.62 -15.24
N GLU A 35 1.12 -27.18 -14.41
CA GLU A 35 -0.05 -27.90 -14.92
C GLU A 35 -1.00 -26.97 -15.68
N LEU A 36 -1.21 -25.74 -15.18
CA LEU A 36 -2.02 -24.73 -15.87
C LEU A 36 -1.43 -24.37 -17.24
N ARG A 37 -0.10 -24.22 -17.34
CA ARG A 37 0.59 -23.99 -18.62
C ARG A 37 0.45 -25.19 -19.55
N ALA A 38 0.65 -26.41 -19.06
CA ALA A 38 0.51 -27.63 -19.84
C ALA A 38 -0.92 -27.79 -20.40
N ARG A 39 -1.95 -27.57 -19.58
CA ARG A 39 -3.35 -27.57 -20.01
C ARG A 39 -3.62 -26.52 -21.09
N LYS A 40 -3.11 -25.29 -20.90
CA LYS A 40 -3.26 -24.22 -21.88
C LYS A 40 -2.60 -24.57 -23.22
N GLN A 41 -1.41 -25.16 -23.19
CA GLN A 41 -0.70 -25.62 -24.40
C GLN A 41 -1.42 -26.78 -25.09
N ALA A 42 -2.05 -27.67 -24.32
CA ALA A 42 -2.83 -28.79 -24.82
C ALA A 42 -4.27 -28.42 -25.24
N GLY A 43 -4.67 -27.14 -25.13
CA GLY A 43 -6.05 -26.71 -25.43
C GLY A 43 -7.11 -27.27 -24.47
N LEU A 44 -6.70 -27.72 -23.28
CA LEU A 44 -7.59 -28.28 -22.27
C LEU A 44 -8.26 -27.18 -21.44
N PRO A 45 -9.50 -27.40 -20.94
CA PRO A 45 -10.14 -26.49 -20.01
C PRO A 45 -9.28 -26.23 -18.77
N LEU A 46 -9.13 -24.96 -18.43
CA LEU A 46 -8.47 -24.55 -17.19
C LEU A 46 -9.43 -24.73 -16.00
N PRO A 47 -8.92 -25.23 -14.85
CA PRO A 47 -9.72 -25.29 -13.63
C PRO A 47 -10.11 -23.87 -13.18
N PRO A 48 -11.13 -23.72 -12.31
CA PRO A 48 -11.47 -22.43 -11.75
C PRO A 48 -10.26 -21.73 -11.12
N HIS A 49 -10.10 -20.43 -11.34
CA HIS A 49 -9.00 -19.63 -10.79
C HIS A 49 -8.83 -19.75 -9.28
N ALA A 50 -9.93 -20.03 -8.56
CA ALA A 50 -9.94 -20.25 -7.12
C ALA A 50 -9.18 -21.50 -6.67
N LEU A 51 -8.86 -22.42 -7.58
CA LEU A 51 -8.09 -23.64 -7.33
C LEU A 51 -6.66 -23.55 -7.85
N TRP A 52 -6.21 -22.38 -8.31
CA TRP A 52 -4.83 -22.19 -8.76
C TRP A 52 -3.96 -21.88 -7.54
N VAL A 53 -2.79 -22.51 -7.44
CA VAL A 53 -1.85 -22.29 -6.34
C VAL A 53 -1.47 -20.81 -6.27
N CYS A 54 -1.05 -20.21 -7.39
CA CYS A 54 -0.63 -18.81 -7.47
C CYS A 54 -1.70 -17.82 -6.95
N ASN A 55 -2.99 -18.12 -7.13
CA ASN A 55 -4.11 -17.29 -6.67
C ASN A 55 -4.53 -17.57 -5.22
N SER A 56 -3.93 -18.58 -4.59
CA SER A 56 -4.38 -19.13 -3.31
C SER A 56 -3.32 -19.07 -2.20
N MET A 57 -2.08 -18.71 -2.54
CA MET A 57 -0.98 -18.55 -1.58
C MET A 57 -1.30 -17.56 -0.44
N ARG A 58 -2.12 -16.53 -0.71
CA ARG A 58 -2.54 -15.52 0.28
C ARG A 58 -3.98 -15.72 0.80
N ARG A 59 -4.58 -16.88 0.55
CA ARG A 59 -5.92 -17.18 1.09
C ARG A 59 -5.82 -17.63 2.55
N PRO A 60 -6.94 -17.57 3.31
CA PRO A 60 -6.92 -17.81 4.75
C PRO A 60 -6.20 -19.08 5.19
N PHE A 61 -6.40 -20.20 4.49
CA PHE A 61 -5.77 -21.47 4.85
C PHE A 61 -4.23 -21.39 4.85
N SER A 62 -3.63 -20.92 3.75
CA SER A 62 -2.17 -20.77 3.62
C SER A 62 -1.59 -19.78 4.62
N LEU A 63 -2.31 -18.67 4.89
CA LEU A 63 -1.92 -17.68 5.90
C LEU A 63 -1.96 -18.24 7.32
N ILE A 64 -3.03 -18.97 7.68
CA ILE A 64 -3.16 -19.64 8.98
C ILE A 64 -2.01 -20.63 9.18
N CYS A 65 -1.71 -21.45 8.17
CA CYS A 65 -0.60 -22.39 8.21
C CYS A 65 0.74 -21.68 8.44
N ASN A 66 1.02 -20.60 7.71
CA ASN A 66 2.22 -19.79 7.90
C ASN A 66 2.28 -19.08 9.26
N ALA A 67 1.14 -18.61 9.78
CA ALA A 67 1.09 -17.96 11.09
C ALA A 67 1.41 -18.93 12.24
N ILE A 68 0.97 -20.20 12.14
CA ILE A 68 1.38 -21.28 13.06
C ILE A 68 2.86 -21.63 12.85
N THR A 69 3.28 -21.80 11.60
CA THR A 69 4.63 -22.26 11.27
C THR A 69 5.72 -21.24 11.64
N SER A 70 5.46 -19.94 11.50
CA SER A 70 6.39 -18.89 11.96
C SER A 70 6.60 -18.93 13.47
N LEU A 71 5.58 -19.21 14.28
CA LEU A 71 5.76 -19.40 15.74
C LEU A 71 6.78 -20.51 16.03
N ARG A 72 6.75 -21.61 15.25
CA ARG A 72 7.66 -22.77 15.43
C ARG A 72 9.13 -22.46 15.17
N THR A 73 9.45 -21.29 14.61
CA THR A 73 10.85 -20.84 14.46
C THR A 73 11.46 -20.42 15.80
N LEU A 74 10.64 -20.11 16.81
CA LEU A 74 11.08 -19.88 18.18
C LEU A 74 11.48 -21.21 18.84
N ARG A 75 12.78 -21.45 19.01
CA ARG A 75 13.33 -22.69 19.57
C ARG A 75 14.01 -22.50 20.92
N GLU A 76 14.64 -21.35 21.09
CA GLU A 76 15.53 -21.09 22.22
C GLU A 76 14.85 -20.29 23.33
N GLY A 77 15.45 -20.40 24.52
CA GLY A 77 14.99 -19.72 25.72
C GLY A 77 13.63 -20.23 26.25
N PRO A 78 13.12 -19.60 27.33
CA PRO A 78 11.89 -20.05 27.98
C PRO A 78 10.66 -20.00 27.07
N VAL A 79 10.58 -19.01 26.19
CA VAL A 79 9.51 -18.87 25.19
C VAL A 79 9.59 -19.98 24.15
N GLY A 80 10.78 -20.21 23.57
CA GLY A 80 10.99 -21.28 22.60
C GLY A 80 10.64 -22.65 23.17
N ALA A 81 11.05 -22.93 24.41
CA ALA A 81 10.67 -24.18 25.09
C ALA A 81 9.14 -24.35 25.23
N ARG A 82 8.39 -23.28 25.54
CA ARG A 82 6.92 -23.33 25.57
C ARG A 82 6.33 -23.60 24.19
N VAL A 83 6.83 -22.92 23.16
CA VAL A 83 6.42 -23.13 21.78
C VAL A 83 6.69 -24.55 21.32
N GLN A 84 7.89 -25.10 21.54
CA GLN A 84 8.22 -26.46 21.11
C GLN A 84 7.38 -27.51 21.84
N ARG A 85 7.02 -27.27 23.11
CA ARG A 85 6.15 -28.16 23.88
C ARG A 85 4.73 -28.24 23.33
N THR A 86 4.18 -27.15 22.80
CA THR A 86 2.76 -27.09 22.39
C THR A 86 2.56 -27.11 20.88
N LEU A 87 3.45 -26.46 20.12
CA LEU A 87 3.38 -26.32 18.67
C LEU A 87 4.50 -27.09 17.95
N GLY A 88 5.50 -27.60 18.67
CA GLY A 88 6.60 -28.39 18.09
C GLY A 88 6.15 -29.75 17.58
N ARG A 89 7.04 -30.42 16.83
CA ARG A 89 6.72 -31.68 16.13
C ARG A 89 6.19 -32.77 17.06
N ASP A 90 6.80 -32.91 18.22
CA ASP A 90 6.51 -34.00 19.15
C ASP A 90 5.39 -33.65 20.15
N GLY A 91 5.09 -32.35 20.30
CA GLY A 91 4.09 -31.85 21.26
C GLY A 91 2.75 -31.43 20.64
N PHE A 92 2.69 -31.23 19.33
CA PHE A 92 1.49 -30.70 18.68
C PHE A 92 0.41 -31.77 18.52
N THR A 93 -0.68 -31.64 19.27
CA THR A 93 -1.81 -32.59 19.29
C THR A 93 -2.93 -32.24 18.30
N GLY A 94 -2.71 -31.27 17.41
CA GLY A 94 -3.72 -30.75 16.49
C GLY A 94 -4.41 -29.49 16.98
N LEU A 95 -5.01 -28.74 16.06
CA LEU A 95 -5.71 -27.49 16.30
C LEU A 95 -6.93 -27.40 15.38
N ARG A 96 -8.07 -26.97 15.92
CA ARG A 96 -9.25 -26.59 15.13
C ARG A 96 -9.35 -25.08 15.12
N VAL A 97 -9.42 -24.50 13.93
CA VAL A 97 -9.52 -23.05 13.74
C VAL A 97 -10.79 -22.75 12.97
N LEU A 98 -11.60 -21.84 13.51
CA LEU A 98 -12.67 -21.16 12.79
C LEU A 98 -12.25 -19.69 12.67
N SER A 99 -12.24 -19.17 11.45
CA SER A 99 -11.93 -17.77 11.18
C SER A 99 -13.07 -17.10 10.44
N THR A 100 -13.44 -15.91 10.89
CA THR A 100 -14.37 -15.00 10.21
C THR A 100 -13.78 -13.60 10.19
N GLY A 101 -14.18 -12.78 9.23
CA GLY A 101 -13.68 -11.41 9.10
C GLY A 101 -14.47 -10.62 8.06
N ALA A 102 -14.61 -9.33 8.29
CA ALA A 102 -15.31 -8.39 7.42
C ALA A 102 -14.35 -7.39 6.74
N ILE A 103 -13.05 -7.49 7.00
CA ILE A 103 -12.04 -6.62 6.38
C ILE A 103 -11.97 -6.94 4.87
N PRO A 104 -12.24 -5.97 3.99
CA PRO A 104 -12.26 -6.20 2.55
C PRO A 104 -10.89 -6.59 1.99
N GLN A 105 -10.90 -7.22 0.82
CA GLN A 105 -9.70 -7.34 -0.02
C GLN A 105 -9.41 -5.99 -0.70
N GLY A 106 -8.17 -5.77 -1.13
CA GLY A 106 -7.82 -4.58 -1.91
C GLY A 106 -7.21 -3.42 -1.10
N GLY A 107 -6.26 -3.73 -0.22
CA GLY A 107 -5.45 -2.71 0.46
C GLY A 107 -5.90 -2.31 1.87
N PHE A 108 -6.74 -3.12 2.51
CA PHE A 108 -7.09 -3.00 3.94
C PHE A 108 -6.40 -4.05 4.82
N SER A 109 -5.34 -4.68 4.30
CA SER A 109 -4.47 -5.54 5.13
C SER A 109 -5.16 -6.77 5.74
N SER A 110 -6.23 -7.28 5.12
CA SER A 110 -6.98 -8.45 5.62
C SER A 110 -6.14 -9.71 5.81
N SER A 111 -5.03 -9.86 5.07
CA SER A 111 -4.06 -10.94 5.29
C SER A 111 -3.30 -10.77 6.61
N SER A 112 -2.86 -9.54 6.91
CA SER A 112 -2.15 -9.20 8.13
C SER A 112 -3.07 -9.41 9.32
N ALA A 113 -4.30 -8.91 9.25
CA ALA A 113 -5.29 -9.04 10.31
C ALA A 113 -5.52 -10.50 10.71
N LEU A 114 -5.61 -11.40 9.72
CA LEU A 114 -5.74 -12.83 9.98
C LEU A 114 -4.50 -13.42 10.68
N THR A 115 -3.30 -13.04 10.23
CA THR A 115 -2.05 -13.53 10.85
C THR A 115 -1.88 -13.02 12.28
N VAL A 116 -2.18 -11.75 12.54
CA VAL A 116 -2.10 -11.12 13.86
C VAL A 116 -3.17 -11.69 14.80
N ALA A 117 -4.41 -11.84 14.33
CA ALA A 117 -5.50 -12.41 15.12
C ALA A 117 -5.19 -13.84 15.57
N LEU A 118 -4.72 -14.69 14.64
CA LEU A 118 -4.36 -16.07 14.97
C LEU A 118 -3.20 -16.13 15.96
N LYS A 119 -2.20 -15.26 15.83
CA LYS A 119 -1.08 -15.23 16.77
C LYS A 119 -1.48 -14.79 18.16
N ASN A 120 -2.35 -13.79 18.29
CA ASN A 120 -2.91 -13.39 19.58
C ASN A 120 -3.73 -14.53 20.21
N ALA A 121 -4.57 -15.20 19.42
CA ALA A 121 -5.32 -16.37 19.88
C ALA A 121 -4.39 -17.49 20.39
N LEU A 122 -3.34 -17.84 19.64
CA LEU A 122 -2.38 -18.89 20.02
C LEU A 122 -1.52 -18.47 21.23
N ASN A 123 -1.15 -17.20 21.32
CA ASN A 123 -0.38 -16.65 22.44
C ASN A 123 -1.13 -16.84 23.76
N VAL A 124 -2.42 -16.54 23.78
CA VAL A 124 -3.27 -16.69 24.96
C VAL A 124 -3.69 -18.15 25.19
N LEU A 125 -4.06 -18.89 24.14
CA LEU A 125 -4.47 -20.29 24.26
C LEU A 125 -3.41 -21.16 24.94
N TYR A 126 -2.15 -21.01 24.52
CA TYR A 126 -1.02 -21.80 25.02
C TYR A 126 -0.19 -21.10 26.10
N GLY A 127 -0.56 -19.88 26.51
CA GLY A 127 0.20 -19.10 27.49
C GLY A 127 1.66 -18.87 27.07
N LEU A 128 1.89 -18.53 25.80
CA LEU A 128 3.25 -18.40 25.26
C LEU A 128 3.99 -17.20 25.86
N GLY A 129 3.26 -16.14 26.23
CA GLY A 129 3.82 -14.93 26.84
C GLY A 129 4.69 -14.13 25.87
N LEU A 130 4.30 -14.10 24.59
CA LEU A 130 5.00 -13.34 23.55
C LEU A 130 4.67 -11.85 23.69
N PRO A 131 5.68 -10.95 23.66
CA PRO A 131 5.43 -9.52 23.62
C PRO A 131 4.95 -9.07 22.23
N GLU A 132 4.30 -7.91 22.16
CA GLU A 132 3.71 -7.36 20.93
C GLU A 132 4.71 -7.27 19.78
N ASP A 133 5.93 -6.78 20.02
CA ASP A 133 6.97 -6.64 18.99
C ASP A 133 7.34 -7.99 18.35
N THR A 134 7.38 -9.04 19.17
CA THR A 134 7.63 -10.41 18.69
C THR A 134 6.45 -10.93 17.89
N LEU A 135 5.21 -10.61 18.28
CA LEU A 135 4.02 -10.97 17.50
C LEU A 135 4.03 -10.28 16.13
N VAL A 136 4.37 -8.99 16.07
CA VAL A 136 4.52 -8.23 14.82
C VAL A 136 5.59 -8.88 13.93
N HIS A 137 6.77 -9.18 14.48
CA HIS A 137 7.85 -9.79 13.71
C HIS A 137 7.44 -11.15 13.12
N LEU A 138 6.80 -12.00 13.93
CA LEU A 138 6.36 -13.32 13.49
C LEU A 138 5.17 -13.23 12.51
N ALA A 139 4.36 -12.16 12.58
CA ALA A 139 3.28 -11.88 11.62
C ALA A 139 3.86 -11.48 10.25
N CYS A 140 4.84 -10.57 10.23
CA CYS A 140 5.58 -10.23 9.01
C CYS A 140 6.22 -11.49 8.40
N GLN A 141 6.91 -12.29 9.21
CA GLN A 141 7.51 -13.55 8.78
C GLN A 141 6.46 -14.50 8.18
N ALA A 142 5.27 -14.62 8.79
CA ALA A 142 4.19 -15.45 8.28
C ALA A 142 3.75 -15.03 6.87
N GLU A 143 3.55 -13.73 6.62
CA GLU A 143 3.18 -13.24 5.29
C GLU A 143 4.29 -13.47 4.26
N TYR A 144 5.56 -13.39 4.65
CA TYR A 144 6.68 -13.68 3.74
C TYR A 144 6.62 -15.12 3.25
N GLY A 145 6.13 -16.05 4.08
CA GLY A 145 5.87 -17.43 3.69
C GLY A 145 4.79 -17.61 2.60
N THR A 146 4.22 -16.54 2.08
CA THR A 146 3.33 -16.56 0.89
C THR A 146 4.04 -16.11 -0.40
N GLY A 147 5.34 -15.84 -0.34
CA GLY A 147 6.17 -15.36 -1.46
C GLY A 147 6.20 -13.84 -1.60
N VAL A 148 5.91 -13.11 -0.52
CA VAL A 148 5.61 -11.68 -0.56
C VAL A 148 6.25 -10.97 0.62
N ARG A 149 7.23 -10.12 0.33
CA ARG A 149 7.86 -9.26 1.34
C ARG A 149 7.12 -7.94 1.44
N ALA A 150 6.05 -7.92 2.22
CA ALA A 150 5.38 -6.67 2.59
C ALA A 150 6.18 -5.93 3.69
N GLY A 151 5.87 -4.66 3.91
CA GLY A 151 6.36 -3.94 5.10
C GLY A 151 5.67 -4.43 6.38
N SER A 152 6.02 -3.82 7.51
CA SER A 152 5.47 -4.15 8.84
C SER A 152 4.32 -3.25 9.30
N LEU A 153 3.94 -2.25 8.50
CA LEU A 153 2.97 -1.22 8.89
C LEU A 153 1.65 -1.86 9.32
N ASP A 154 1.15 -2.79 8.51
CA ASP A 154 -0.14 -3.43 8.67
C ASP A 154 -0.22 -4.20 9.99
N GLN A 155 0.73 -5.12 10.20
CA GLN A 155 0.79 -5.96 11.39
C GLN A 155 1.07 -5.12 12.65
N ALA A 156 1.91 -4.09 12.55
CA ALA A 156 2.20 -3.21 13.67
C ALA A 156 0.99 -2.34 14.04
N THR A 157 0.25 -1.83 13.05
CA THR A 157 -0.97 -1.05 13.26
C THR A 157 -2.05 -1.92 13.90
N GLU A 158 -2.26 -3.13 13.39
CA GLU A 158 -3.22 -4.07 13.93
C GLU A 158 -2.84 -4.54 15.33
N GLN A 159 -1.57 -4.78 15.63
CA GLN A 159 -1.15 -5.27 16.94
C GLN A 159 -1.13 -4.16 18.01
N LYS A 160 -0.65 -2.96 17.65
CA LYS A 160 -0.35 -1.86 18.60
C LYS A 160 -1.35 -0.71 18.54
N GLY A 161 -2.30 -0.76 17.62
CA GLY A 161 -3.31 0.27 17.41
C GLY A 161 -4.12 0.55 18.68
N LYS A 162 -4.57 1.80 18.81
CA LYS A 162 -5.41 2.24 19.92
C LYS A 162 -6.56 3.05 19.37
N HIS A 163 -7.73 2.85 19.95
CA HIS A 163 -8.94 3.58 19.58
C HIS A 163 -8.71 5.10 19.68
N GLY A 164 -9.16 5.84 18.65
CA GLY A 164 -9.04 7.30 18.57
C GLY A 164 -7.61 7.85 18.36
N GLN A 165 -6.61 6.98 18.14
CA GLN A 165 -5.21 7.37 18.06
C GLN A 165 -4.58 6.95 16.72
N GLY A 166 -3.75 7.85 16.18
CA GLY A 166 -2.80 7.55 15.11
C GLY A 166 -1.43 7.26 15.72
N ALA A 167 -0.77 6.23 15.22
CA ALA A 167 0.58 5.86 15.65
C ALA A 167 1.58 6.11 14.52
N LEU A 168 2.66 6.81 14.86
CA LEU A 168 3.86 6.84 14.03
C LEU A 168 4.75 5.67 14.48
N ILE A 169 5.00 4.73 13.58
CA ILE A 169 5.72 3.49 13.86
C ILE A 169 6.95 3.41 12.97
N SER A 170 8.10 3.06 13.55
CA SER A 170 9.30 2.77 12.75
C SER A 170 9.06 1.52 11.91
N SER A 171 9.26 1.62 10.59
CA SER A 171 9.23 0.46 9.70
C SER A 171 10.56 -0.29 9.67
N ASN A 172 11.60 0.24 10.33
CA ASN A 172 12.91 -0.38 10.40
C ASN A 172 12.85 -1.61 11.33
N PRO A 173 13.12 -2.83 10.83
CA PRO A 173 13.13 -4.02 11.68
C PRO A 173 14.16 -3.94 12.82
N LYS A 174 15.24 -3.18 12.66
CA LYS A 174 16.27 -2.97 13.70
C LYS A 174 15.73 -2.20 14.91
N ASP A 175 14.68 -1.41 14.70
CA ASP A 175 14.02 -0.63 15.76
C ASP A 175 12.91 -1.43 16.47
N ASN A 176 12.76 -2.72 16.16
CA ASN A 176 11.67 -3.57 16.68
C ASN A 176 10.27 -2.96 16.49
N TYR A 177 10.10 -2.20 15.41
CA TYR A 177 8.84 -1.52 15.09
C TYR A 177 8.37 -0.60 16.22
N ARG A 178 9.30 0.07 16.92
CA ARG A 178 8.97 0.97 18.02
C ARG A 178 7.99 2.05 17.59
N THR A 179 7.10 2.42 18.50
CA THR A 179 6.24 3.58 18.32
C THR A 179 7.07 4.84 18.56
N LEU A 180 7.19 5.67 17.53
CA LEU A 180 7.92 6.94 17.55
C LEU A 180 7.07 8.09 18.09
N GLY A 181 5.74 7.98 17.97
CA GLY A 181 4.81 8.95 18.50
C GLY A 181 3.37 8.48 18.39
N VAL A 182 2.51 9.03 19.25
CA VAL A 182 1.06 8.80 19.24
C VAL A 182 0.38 10.15 19.15
N TYR A 183 -0.56 10.27 18.23
CA TYR A 183 -1.23 11.51 17.88
C TYR A 183 -2.74 11.30 17.92
N ALA A 184 -3.49 12.31 18.38
CA ALA A 184 -4.93 12.28 18.26
C ALA A 184 -5.31 12.38 16.78
N VAL A 185 -6.25 11.53 16.34
CA VAL A 185 -6.89 11.71 15.05
C VAL A 185 -8.15 12.53 15.30
N PRO A 186 -8.40 13.62 14.56
CA PRO A 186 -9.58 14.46 14.78
C PRO A 186 -10.85 13.79 14.23
N THR A 187 -11.21 12.61 14.74
CA THR A 187 -12.34 11.79 14.26
C THR A 187 -13.71 12.41 14.54
N ASP A 188 -13.77 13.41 15.42
CA ASP A 188 -14.94 14.25 15.67
C ASP A 188 -15.25 15.21 14.50
N ARG A 189 -14.22 15.59 13.73
CA ARG A 189 -14.34 16.49 12.59
C ARG A 189 -14.08 15.81 11.25
N ILE A 190 -13.11 14.90 11.18
CA ILE A 190 -12.67 14.28 9.94
C ILE A 190 -13.29 12.89 9.83
N SER A 191 -14.16 12.73 8.83
CA SER A 191 -14.71 11.43 8.45
C SER A 191 -13.93 10.85 7.27
N PHE A 192 -13.86 9.53 7.22
CA PHE A 192 -13.16 8.79 6.18
C PHE A 192 -14.15 7.90 5.44
N LEU A 193 -14.12 7.94 4.12
CA LEU A 193 -14.80 6.99 3.27
C LEU A 193 -13.76 6.33 2.37
N PHE A 194 -13.95 5.05 2.09
CA PHE A 194 -13.16 4.36 1.09
C PHE A 194 -14.07 3.86 -0.03
N PRO A 195 -14.26 4.66 -1.09
CA PRO A 195 -14.97 4.19 -2.27
C PRO A 195 -14.11 3.22 -3.08
N TYR A 196 -14.74 2.19 -3.61
CA TYR A 196 -14.10 1.29 -4.57
C TYR A 196 -14.04 1.96 -5.95
N SER A 197 -12.89 1.87 -6.61
CA SER A 197 -12.66 2.27 -8.00
C SER A 197 -12.84 1.07 -8.94
N VAL A 198 -11.74 0.36 -9.24
CA VAL A 198 -11.66 -0.75 -10.21
C VAL A 198 -10.61 -1.77 -9.78
N ASP A 199 -10.70 -3.02 -10.25
CA ASP A 199 -9.71 -4.05 -9.95
C ASP A 199 -8.31 -3.60 -10.42
N ARG A 200 -7.38 -3.48 -9.47
CA ARG A 200 -6.05 -2.92 -9.74
C ARG A 200 -5.21 -3.73 -10.73
N ASP A 201 -5.41 -5.05 -10.77
CA ASP A 201 -4.55 -5.98 -11.50
C ASP A 201 -5.14 -6.30 -12.89
N ARG A 202 -6.45 -6.12 -13.07
CA ARG A 202 -7.18 -6.50 -14.30
C ARG A 202 -7.74 -5.31 -15.08
N GLU A 203 -8.25 -4.31 -14.38
CA GLU A 203 -9.05 -3.25 -14.99
C GLU A 203 -8.36 -1.87 -14.94
N ALA A 204 -7.48 -1.62 -13.97
CA ALA A 204 -6.76 -0.36 -13.77
C ALA A 204 -6.26 0.32 -15.05
N TRP A 205 -5.64 -0.43 -15.95
CA TRP A 205 -5.05 0.10 -17.18
C TRP A 205 -6.09 0.79 -18.07
N ARG A 206 -7.34 0.29 -18.10
CA ARG A 206 -8.44 0.89 -18.87
C ARG A 206 -8.85 2.26 -18.32
N TRP A 207 -8.63 2.49 -17.04
CA TRP A 207 -9.04 3.69 -16.32
C TRP A 207 -7.89 4.67 -16.06
N SER A 208 -6.77 4.44 -16.74
CA SER A 208 -5.54 5.23 -16.64
C SER A 208 -5.39 6.32 -17.70
N ALA A 209 -6.35 6.41 -18.63
CA ALA A 209 -6.31 7.31 -19.80
C ALA A 209 -5.01 7.18 -20.62
N GLY A 210 -4.58 5.93 -20.83
CA GLY A 210 -3.40 5.59 -21.63
C GLY A 210 -2.06 5.66 -20.90
N LEU A 211 -2.04 5.92 -19.59
CA LEU A 211 -0.81 5.88 -18.79
C LEU A 211 -0.29 4.44 -18.63
N TYR A 212 -1.20 3.45 -18.55
CA TYR A 212 -0.83 2.05 -18.42
C TYR A 212 -1.44 1.19 -19.53
N ALA A 213 -0.74 0.10 -19.84
CA ALA A 213 -1.20 -0.90 -20.78
C ALA A 213 -1.74 -2.18 -20.13
N ALA A 214 -2.54 -2.92 -20.89
CA ALA A 214 -3.04 -4.23 -20.53
C ALA A 214 -1.94 -5.30 -20.45
N ALA A 215 -0.91 -5.16 -21.29
CA ALA A 215 0.12 -6.16 -21.51
C ALA A 215 1.47 -5.51 -21.86
N PRO A 216 2.59 -6.20 -21.57
CA PRO A 216 3.95 -5.63 -21.67
C PRO A 216 4.46 -5.42 -23.11
N ASP A 217 3.73 -5.90 -24.12
CA ASP A 217 4.05 -5.82 -25.55
C ASP A 217 3.69 -4.47 -26.21
N THR A 218 3.17 -3.53 -25.44
CA THR A 218 2.75 -2.19 -25.91
C THR A 218 3.86 -1.14 -25.75
N ALA A 219 3.63 0.15 -25.97
CA ALA A 219 4.66 1.20 -25.76
C ALA A 219 4.74 1.71 -24.30
N VAL A 220 3.61 1.78 -23.59
CA VAL A 220 3.52 2.27 -22.21
C VAL A 220 3.57 1.12 -21.20
N PRO A 221 4.12 1.30 -20.00
CA PRO A 221 4.29 0.21 -19.05
C PRO A 221 2.93 -0.31 -18.52
N THR A 222 2.90 -1.56 -18.11
CA THR A 222 1.76 -2.12 -17.39
C THR A 222 1.74 -1.64 -15.93
N PRO A 223 0.59 -1.68 -15.22
CA PRO A 223 0.54 -1.33 -13.80
C PRO A 223 1.53 -2.14 -12.94
N PRO A 224 1.69 -3.48 -13.10
CA PRO A 224 2.72 -4.25 -12.39
C PRO A 224 4.15 -3.82 -12.67
N GLU A 225 4.50 -3.42 -13.90
CA GLU A 225 5.85 -2.94 -14.22
C GLU A 225 6.14 -1.62 -13.48
N MET A 226 5.17 -0.69 -13.46
CA MET A 226 5.33 0.58 -12.74
C MET A 226 5.46 0.39 -11.22
N ARG A 227 4.68 -0.51 -10.62
CA ARG A 227 4.84 -0.86 -9.19
C ARG A 227 6.21 -1.48 -8.89
N LYS A 228 6.73 -2.32 -9.78
CA LYS A 228 8.08 -2.90 -9.62
C LYS A 228 9.18 -1.84 -9.76
N LEU A 229 9.05 -0.90 -10.70
CA LEU A 229 10.00 0.19 -10.86
C LEU A 229 10.02 1.10 -9.61
N THR A 230 8.85 1.60 -9.20
CA THR A 230 8.71 2.51 -8.05
C THR A 230 9.12 1.84 -6.74
N GLY A 231 8.79 0.56 -6.56
CA GLY A 231 9.22 -0.25 -5.41
C GLY A 231 10.74 -0.44 -5.30
N LYS A 232 11.50 -0.20 -6.37
CA LYS A 232 12.98 -0.31 -6.39
C LYS A 232 13.68 1.04 -6.44
N ALA A 233 12.94 2.14 -6.58
CA ALA A 233 13.51 3.48 -6.75
C ALA A 233 14.37 3.91 -5.55
N ALA A 234 13.97 3.56 -4.33
CA ALA A 234 14.74 3.87 -3.12
C ALA A 234 16.12 3.20 -3.13
N GLU A 235 16.20 1.91 -3.48
CA GLU A 235 17.47 1.18 -3.52
C GLU A 235 18.37 1.66 -4.68
N LEU A 236 17.78 1.90 -5.86
CA LEU A 236 18.49 2.48 -6.99
C LEU A 236 19.11 3.83 -6.58
N ALA A 237 18.31 4.73 -5.99
CA ALA A 237 18.79 6.04 -5.55
C ALA A 237 19.85 5.94 -4.45
N ALA A 238 19.67 5.06 -3.46
CA ALA A 238 20.64 4.86 -2.37
C ALA A 238 22.01 4.45 -2.92
N ARG A 239 22.06 3.51 -3.87
CA ARG A 239 23.31 3.07 -4.51
C ARG A 239 23.94 4.18 -5.35
N LEU A 240 23.16 4.92 -6.15
CA LEU A 240 23.69 6.05 -6.93
C LEU A 240 24.23 7.19 -6.05
N CYS A 241 23.59 7.46 -4.92
CA CYS A 241 24.01 8.52 -4.00
C CYS A 241 25.15 8.09 -3.07
N GLY A 242 25.53 6.81 -3.06
CA GLY A 242 26.53 6.26 -2.15
C GLY A 242 26.07 6.26 -0.69
N LEU A 243 24.77 6.02 -0.44
CA LEU A 243 24.23 5.92 0.91
C LEU A 243 24.83 4.69 1.61
N PRO A 244 25.31 4.82 2.87
CA PRO A 244 25.87 3.68 3.59
C PRO A 244 24.84 2.55 3.78
N PRO A 245 25.25 1.27 3.74
CA PRO A 245 24.34 0.12 3.84
C PRO A 245 23.49 0.08 5.13
N GLU A 246 23.97 0.72 6.19
CA GLU A 246 23.28 0.82 7.47
C GLU A 246 22.28 1.97 7.57
N GLN A 247 22.24 2.86 6.57
CA GLN A 247 21.37 4.04 6.54
C GLN A 247 20.26 3.89 5.50
N ASP A 248 19.09 4.44 5.82
CA ASP A 248 18.02 4.69 4.85
C ASP A 248 17.76 6.20 4.71
N PHE A 249 16.93 6.58 3.74
CA PHE A 249 16.59 7.99 3.51
C PHE A 249 15.77 8.61 4.65
N PHE A 250 15.00 7.83 5.41
CA PHE A 250 14.22 8.35 6.53
C PHE A 250 15.13 8.79 7.68
N MET A 251 16.20 8.03 7.96
CA MET A 251 17.20 8.40 8.98
C MET A 251 17.83 9.78 8.74
N LEU A 252 17.83 10.27 7.49
CA LEU A 252 18.32 11.62 7.16
C LEU A 252 17.43 12.73 7.71
N VAL A 253 16.12 12.49 7.81
CA VAL A 253 15.09 13.49 8.13
C VAL A 253 14.40 13.23 9.46
N GLU A 254 14.56 12.03 10.03
CA GLU A 254 13.82 11.56 11.21
C GLU A 254 13.88 12.54 12.38
N GLN A 255 15.08 12.94 12.81
CA GLN A 255 15.23 13.78 14.00
C GLN A 255 14.50 15.13 13.88
N ASP A 256 14.63 15.77 12.72
CA ASP A 256 14.00 17.05 12.44
C ASP A 256 12.47 16.91 12.38
N LEU A 257 11.97 15.92 11.63
CA LEU A 257 10.54 15.70 11.50
C LEU A 257 9.88 15.29 12.83
N LEU A 258 10.55 14.47 13.65
CA LEU A 258 10.06 14.11 14.98
C LEU A 258 9.97 15.33 15.91
N ARG A 259 10.85 16.33 15.77
CA ARG A 259 10.83 17.54 16.60
C ARG A 259 9.58 18.38 16.36
N ASP A 260 9.38 18.85 15.13
CA ASP A 260 8.35 19.84 14.80
C ASP A 260 7.67 19.60 13.43
N GLY A 261 8.04 18.52 12.74
CA GLY A 261 7.53 18.20 11.41
C GLY A 261 8.14 19.05 10.28
N LEU A 262 9.23 19.77 10.54
CA LEU A 262 9.94 20.58 9.56
C LEU A 262 11.42 20.20 9.50
N LEU A 263 12.01 20.35 8.31
CA LEU A 263 13.45 20.17 8.14
C LEU A 263 14.18 21.47 8.48
N GLY A 264 15.25 21.35 9.28
CA GLY A 264 16.19 22.45 9.46
C GLY A 264 16.96 22.74 8.17
N PRO A 265 17.58 23.94 8.06
CA PRO A 265 18.29 24.35 6.84
C PRO A 265 19.37 23.36 6.39
N THR A 266 20.13 22.81 7.33
CA THR A 266 21.20 21.81 7.06
C THR A 266 20.63 20.51 6.47
N THR A 267 19.59 19.97 7.09
CA THR A 267 18.93 18.74 6.63
C THR A 267 18.26 18.94 5.27
N ARG A 268 17.59 20.08 5.08
CA ARG A 268 17.00 20.47 3.80
C ARG A 268 18.05 20.54 2.69
N ALA A 269 19.19 21.18 2.94
CA ALA A 269 20.30 21.24 1.98
C ALA A 269 20.83 19.85 1.63
N ARG A 270 20.98 18.96 2.63
CA ARG A 270 21.40 17.57 2.43
C ARG A 270 20.40 16.78 1.56
N VAL A 271 19.10 16.94 1.79
CA VAL A 271 18.06 16.31 0.94
C VAL A 271 18.13 16.87 -0.48
N ALA A 272 18.27 18.18 -0.65
CA ALA A 272 18.42 18.80 -1.96
C ALA A 272 19.68 18.29 -2.71
N ASP A 273 20.80 18.12 -2.02
CA ASP A 273 22.03 17.52 -2.58
C ASP A 273 21.80 16.08 -3.06
N VAL A 274 21.09 15.27 -2.26
CA VAL A 274 20.71 13.90 -2.65
C VAL A 274 19.87 13.93 -3.92
N LEU A 275 18.80 14.74 -3.96
CA LEU A 275 17.91 14.82 -5.10
C LEU A 275 18.61 15.34 -6.36
N ARG A 276 19.51 16.33 -6.25
CA ARG A 276 20.28 16.86 -7.40
C ARG A 276 21.23 15.83 -8.02
N ARG A 277 21.76 14.88 -7.24
CA ARG A 277 22.60 13.77 -7.77
C ARG A 277 21.82 12.77 -8.63
N LEU A 278 20.51 12.70 -8.42
CA LEU A 278 19.62 11.80 -9.17
C LEU A 278 19.18 12.48 -10.47
N PRO A 279 19.08 11.74 -11.59
CA PRO A 279 18.62 12.31 -12.85
C PRO A 279 17.11 12.59 -12.82
N LEU A 280 16.70 13.70 -13.46
CA LEU A 280 15.28 14.01 -13.71
C LEU A 280 14.63 12.99 -14.64
N LEU A 281 15.39 12.53 -15.65
CA LEU A 281 15.02 11.49 -16.59
C LEU A 281 16.31 10.83 -17.09
N ILE A 282 16.36 9.50 -17.14
CA ILE A 282 17.55 8.76 -17.62
C ILE A 282 17.12 7.49 -18.35
N PRO A 283 17.76 7.13 -19.48
CA PRO A 283 17.47 5.85 -20.11
C PRO A 283 17.80 4.67 -19.19
N ARG A 284 17.01 3.60 -19.27
CA ARG A 284 17.14 2.43 -18.39
C ARG A 284 18.54 1.82 -18.46
N ASP A 285 19.09 1.67 -19.66
CA ASP A 285 20.41 1.06 -19.85
C ASP A 285 21.56 1.98 -19.43
N THR A 286 21.38 3.30 -19.53
CA THR A 286 22.32 4.29 -18.99
C THR A 286 22.32 4.26 -17.47
N LEU A 287 21.15 4.19 -16.84
CA LEU A 287 21.02 4.03 -15.38
C LEU A 287 21.69 2.75 -14.89
N ARG A 288 21.47 1.64 -15.60
CA ARG A 288 22.10 0.34 -15.34
C ARG A 288 23.63 0.43 -15.40
N THR A 289 24.15 0.99 -16.49
CA THR A 289 25.60 1.17 -16.67
C THR A 289 26.21 2.00 -15.56
N ARG A 290 25.56 3.11 -15.19
CA ARG A 290 26.01 3.99 -14.10
C ARG A 290 26.04 3.26 -12.75
N LEU A 291 25.01 2.47 -12.44
CA LEU A 291 24.99 1.66 -11.21
C LEU A 291 26.09 0.59 -11.17
N LEU A 292 26.37 -0.05 -12.30
CA LEU A 292 27.46 -1.03 -12.37
C LEU A 292 28.83 -0.38 -12.10
N ALA A 293 29.05 0.84 -12.60
CA ALA A 293 30.29 1.59 -12.41
C ALA A 293 30.44 2.22 -11.01
N GLU A 294 29.36 2.83 -10.51
CA GLU A 294 29.37 3.71 -9.33
C GLU A 294 28.67 3.10 -8.10
N GLY A 295 27.67 2.22 -8.30
CA GLY A 295 26.78 1.70 -7.27
C GLY A 295 27.15 0.33 -6.69
N GLY A 296 28.43 -0.05 -6.77
CA GLY A 296 28.96 -1.29 -6.17
C GLY A 296 28.99 -2.52 -7.10
N GLY A 297 28.78 -2.37 -8.40
CA GLY A 297 28.81 -3.46 -9.39
C GLY A 297 30.20 -4.00 -9.76
N ARG A 298 31.24 -3.65 -9.01
CA ARG A 298 32.63 -4.05 -9.31
C ARG A 298 32.93 -5.52 -8.98
N THR A 299 32.05 -6.17 -8.22
CA THR A 299 32.13 -7.61 -7.92
C THR A 299 31.02 -8.36 -8.63
N ALA A 300 31.21 -9.66 -8.90
CA ALA A 300 30.17 -10.49 -9.53
C ALA A 300 28.87 -10.53 -8.71
N ALA A 301 28.98 -10.56 -7.38
CA ALA A 301 27.83 -10.50 -6.48
C ALA A 301 27.10 -9.15 -6.56
N GLY A 302 27.85 -8.03 -6.51
CA GLY A 302 27.27 -6.69 -6.62
C GLY A 302 26.62 -6.43 -7.98
N ALA A 303 27.21 -6.96 -9.07
CA ALA A 303 26.60 -6.90 -10.39
C ALA A 303 25.27 -7.68 -10.44
N ALA A 304 25.23 -8.90 -9.90
CA ALA A 304 24.00 -9.70 -9.85
C ALA A 304 22.88 -9.03 -9.03
N GLU A 305 23.21 -8.38 -7.92
CA GLU A 305 22.26 -7.58 -7.13
C GLU A 305 21.70 -6.41 -7.95
N ILE A 306 22.57 -5.67 -8.66
CA ILE A 306 22.14 -4.56 -9.52
C ILE A 306 21.23 -5.08 -10.63
N GLU A 307 21.56 -6.17 -11.30
CA GLU A 307 20.70 -6.77 -12.33
C GLU A 307 19.31 -7.14 -11.79
N ALA A 308 19.24 -7.67 -10.58
CA ALA A 308 17.97 -8.00 -9.93
C ALA A 308 17.09 -6.75 -9.75
N LEU A 309 17.67 -5.55 -9.60
CA LEU A 309 16.92 -4.30 -9.55
C LEU A 309 16.25 -3.94 -10.89
N PHE A 310 16.82 -4.34 -12.02
CA PHE A 310 16.22 -4.09 -13.35
C PHE A 310 15.24 -5.16 -13.81
N ALA A 311 15.07 -6.24 -13.04
CA ALA A 311 14.17 -7.33 -13.38
C ALA A 311 12.68 -6.95 -13.24
N GLY A 312 11.90 -7.32 -14.26
CA GLY A 312 10.43 -7.26 -14.23
C GLY A 312 9.82 -5.90 -14.56
N TRP A 313 10.60 -4.94 -15.08
CA TRP A 313 10.12 -3.68 -15.62
C TRP A 313 11.03 -3.22 -16.78
N ARG A 314 10.45 -2.45 -17.69
CA ARG A 314 11.09 -1.92 -18.89
C ARG A 314 11.16 -0.40 -18.86
N GLU A 315 11.88 0.19 -19.81
CA GLU A 315 11.96 1.64 -19.92
C GLU A 315 10.56 2.25 -20.07
N PRO A 316 10.15 3.15 -19.16
CA PRO A 316 8.79 3.67 -19.20
C PRO A 316 8.69 4.81 -20.21
N LEU A 317 7.56 4.83 -20.91
CA LEU A 317 7.10 5.95 -21.73
C LEU A 317 6.04 6.71 -20.93
N LEU A 318 6.34 7.95 -20.55
CA LEU A 318 5.52 8.77 -19.67
C LEU A 318 5.06 10.05 -20.38
N ARG A 319 4.10 10.74 -19.77
CA ARG A 319 3.64 12.06 -20.18
C ARG A 319 3.87 13.05 -19.06
N ARG A 320 4.35 14.25 -19.42
CA ARG A 320 4.61 15.36 -18.51
C ARG A 320 4.11 16.64 -19.16
N GLY A 321 2.99 17.18 -18.68
CA GLY A 321 2.30 18.25 -19.40
C GLY A 321 1.90 17.80 -20.82
N ALA A 322 2.31 18.56 -21.84
CA ALA A 322 2.07 18.22 -23.25
C ALA A 322 3.13 17.28 -23.86
N GLU A 323 4.22 16.99 -23.14
CA GLU A 323 5.37 16.26 -23.66
C GLU A 323 5.25 14.76 -23.37
N GLN A 324 5.73 13.95 -24.31
CA GLN A 324 5.91 12.52 -24.13
C GLN A 324 7.41 12.23 -23.99
N GLU A 325 7.78 11.54 -22.92
CA GLU A 325 9.18 11.34 -22.52
C GLU A 325 9.46 9.86 -22.26
N GLN A 326 10.62 9.37 -22.72
CA GLN A 326 11.05 7.99 -22.49
C GLN A 326 12.25 8.00 -21.53
N GLY A 327 12.15 7.22 -20.45
CA GLY A 327 13.21 7.11 -19.45
C GLY A 327 12.70 7.07 -18.02
N VAL A 328 13.60 6.78 -17.09
CA VAL A 328 13.29 6.59 -15.66
C VAL A 328 13.34 7.94 -14.91
N PRO A 329 12.24 8.41 -14.30
CA PRO A 329 12.21 9.65 -13.54
C PRO A 329 12.66 9.43 -12.09
N LEU A 330 13.92 8.98 -11.90
CA LEU A 330 14.41 8.53 -10.59
C LEU A 330 14.33 9.63 -9.53
N ARG A 331 14.67 10.88 -9.89
CA ARG A 331 14.55 12.02 -8.97
C ARG A 331 13.12 12.21 -8.46
N ALA A 332 12.11 12.14 -9.32
CA ALA A 332 10.71 12.31 -8.92
C ALA A 332 10.23 11.19 -7.98
N MET A 333 10.61 9.94 -8.26
CA MET A 333 10.24 8.79 -7.40
C MET A 333 10.90 8.87 -6.02
N THR A 334 12.16 9.29 -5.94
CA THR A 334 12.85 9.47 -4.65
C THR A 334 12.38 10.72 -3.92
N ALA A 335 12.12 11.82 -4.63
CA ALA A 335 11.57 13.04 -4.04
C ALA A 335 10.20 12.78 -3.39
N TYR A 336 9.35 11.97 -4.03
CA TYR A 336 8.08 11.54 -3.45
C TYR A 336 8.25 10.97 -2.03
N LEU A 337 9.27 10.14 -1.78
CA LEU A 337 9.49 9.54 -0.45
C LEU A 337 9.75 10.60 0.63
N PHE A 338 10.58 11.59 0.32
CA PHE A 338 10.87 12.70 1.23
C PHE A 338 9.66 13.60 1.44
N VAL A 339 9.04 14.01 0.33
CA VAL A 339 7.93 14.96 0.31
C VAL A 339 6.70 14.38 0.99
N GLU A 340 6.36 13.12 0.74
CA GLU A 340 5.21 12.47 1.34
C GLU A 340 5.37 12.27 2.85
N VAL A 341 6.57 11.86 3.30
CA VAL A 341 6.86 11.78 4.73
C VAL A 341 6.71 13.15 5.37
N ALA A 342 7.30 14.20 4.78
CA ALA A 342 7.15 15.57 5.29
C ALA A 342 5.67 15.99 5.36
N ARG A 343 4.87 15.74 4.31
CA ARG A 343 3.41 16.03 4.29
C ARG A 343 2.66 15.26 5.38
N CYS A 344 2.99 13.99 5.61
CA CYS A 344 2.38 13.20 6.69
C CYS A 344 2.73 13.78 8.08
N PHE A 345 3.96 14.25 8.27
CA PHE A 345 4.34 14.94 9.51
C PHE A 345 3.62 16.28 9.69
N ARG A 346 3.35 17.02 8.62
CA ARG A 346 2.52 18.22 8.69
C ARG A 346 1.07 17.88 9.02
N LEU A 347 0.52 16.84 8.41
CA LEU A 347 -0.84 16.35 8.67
C LEU A 347 -1.09 16.05 10.16
N ILE A 348 -0.15 15.37 10.83
CA ILE A 348 -0.28 15.02 12.25
C ILE A 348 0.00 16.19 13.20
N ARG A 349 0.76 17.21 12.76
CA ARG A 349 1.11 18.40 13.58
C ARG A 349 0.14 19.56 13.40
N GLU A 350 -0.53 19.64 12.26
CA GLU A 350 -1.48 20.68 11.87
C GLU A 350 -2.83 20.05 11.50
N PRO A 351 -3.50 19.36 12.46
CA PRO A 351 -4.75 18.69 12.17
C PRO A 351 -5.79 19.67 11.61
N GLU A 352 -5.82 20.93 12.01
CA GLU A 352 -6.73 21.96 11.51
C GLU A 352 -6.68 22.12 9.98
N ARG A 353 -5.53 21.86 9.34
CA ARG A 353 -5.30 21.90 7.89
C ARG A 353 -5.38 20.52 7.22
N TRP A 354 -6.08 19.56 7.82
CA TRP A 354 -6.16 18.16 7.36
C TRP A 354 -6.43 18.02 5.85
N ILE A 355 -7.51 18.63 5.37
CA ILE A 355 -7.93 18.55 3.95
C ILE A 355 -6.87 19.11 3.00
N GLU A 356 -6.20 20.18 3.41
CA GLU A 356 -5.12 20.78 2.63
C GLU A 356 -3.91 19.83 2.52
N HIS A 357 -3.46 19.26 3.65
CA HIS A 357 -2.31 18.36 3.68
C HIS A 357 -2.57 17.05 2.92
N VAL A 358 -3.78 16.48 3.02
CA VAL A 358 -4.19 15.30 2.23
C VAL A 358 -4.25 15.65 0.73
N THR A 359 -4.82 16.81 0.37
CA THR A 359 -4.84 17.29 -1.03
C THR A 359 -3.42 17.40 -1.61
N ARG A 360 -2.46 17.91 -0.81
CA ARG A 360 -1.06 17.98 -1.23
C ARG A 360 -0.47 16.58 -1.42
N SER A 361 -0.75 15.64 -0.52
CA SER A 361 -0.31 14.23 -0.62
C SER A 361 -0.73 13.59 -1.94
N GLN A 362 -2.00 13.73 -2.33
CA GLN A 362 -2.55 13.15 -3.57
C GLN A 362 -1.84 13.60 -4.84
N ARG A 363 -1.25 14.80 -4.87
CA ARG A 363 -0.43 15.25 -6.02
C ARG A 363 0.72 14.30 -6.31
N GLY A 364 1.27 13.64 -5.29
CA GLY A 364 2.31 12.63 -5.44
C GLY A 364 1.88 11.36 -6.17
N ASP A 365 0.58 11.17 -6.42
CA ASP A 365 0.06 10.02 -7.16
C ASP A 365 -0.81 10.41 -8.35
N CYS A 366 -1.01 11.71 -8.57
CA CYS A 366 -1.88 12.24 -9.61
C CYS A 366 -1.37 11.91 -11.02
N CYS A 367 -2.27 11.47 -11.90
CA CYS A 367 -1.99 11.30 -13.33
C CYS A 367 -2.28 12.59 -14.11
N PHE A 368 -3.35 13.30 -13.75
CA PHE A 368 -3.81 14.51 -14.44
C PHE A 368 -4.20 15.64 -13.49
N GLU A 369 -3.72 16.84 -13.77
CA GLU A 369 -4.24 18.05 -13.15
C GLU A 369 -5.58 18.43 -13.79
N ILE A 370 -6.60 18.57 -12.97
CA ILE A 370 -7.95 18.94 -13.37
C ILE A 370 -8.39 20.12 -12.51
N ASP A 371 -8.74 21.24 -13.14
CA ASP A 371 -9.33 22.39 -12.45
C ASP A 371 -10.81 22.11 -12.15
N PRO A 372 -11.21 21.98 -10.87
CA PRO A 372 -12.62 21.73 -10.51
C PRO A 372 -13.57 22.81 -11.04
N ALA A 373 -13.12 24.05 -11.23
CA ALA A 373 -13.96 25.14 -11.72
C ALA A 373 -14.39 24.96 -13.19
N ARG A 374 -13.68 24.11 -13.96
CA ARG A 374 -14.03 23.76 -15.34
C ARG A 374 -15.09 22.68 -15.45
N LEU A 375 -15.42 22.01 -14.33
CA LEU A 375 -16.48 21.02 -14.29
C LEU A 375 -17.86 21.70 -14.11
N PRO A 376 -18.96 21.08 -14.58
CA PRO A 376 -20.32 21.52 -14.28
C PRO A 376 -20.57 21.61 -12.77
N ASP A 377 -21.64 22.29 -12.36
CA ASP A 377 -22.05 22.32 -10.95
C ASP A 377 -22.50 20.94 -10.44
N ARG A 378 -22.76 20.85 -9.12
CA ARG A 378 -23.16 19.60 -8.44
C ARG A 378 -24.38 18.95 -9.10
N ASP A 379 -25.42 19.73 -9.39
CA ASP A 379 -26.68 19.21 -9.93
C ASP A 379 -26.51 18.67 -11.35
N ALA A 380 -25.74 19.36 -12.19
CA ALA A 380 -25.37 18.88 -13.51
C ALA A 380 -24.47 17.64 -13.43
N LEU A 381 -23.52 17.59 -12.50
CA LEU A 381 -22.66 16.42 -12.27
C LEU A 381 -23.43 15.20 -11.76
N MET A 382 -24.63 15.35 -11.20
CA MET A 382 -25.48 14.21 -10.82
C MET A 382 -26.41 13.72 -11.94
N ARG A 383 -26.41 14.39 -13.11
CA ARG A 383 -27.20 14.01 -14.28
C ARG A 383 -26.29 13.53 -15.42
N VAL A 384 -26.85 12.68 -16.29
CA VAL A 384 -26.18 12.27 -17.54
C VAL A 384 -26.36 13.39 -18.55
N ALA A 385 -25.26 13.99 -19.02
CA ALA A 385 -25.31 15.00 -20.07
C ALA A 385 -25.59 14.36 -21.44
N GLU A 386 -26.15 15.13 -22.37
CA GLU A 386 -26.55 14.63 -23.70
C GLU A 386 -25.38 13.94 -24.43
N TRP A 387 -24.19 14.54 -24.41
CA TRP A 387 -23.00 14.00 -25.05
C TRP A 387 -22.47 12.71 -24.42
N GLU A 388 -22.90 12.34 -23.21
CA GLU A 388 -22.48 11.11 -22.54
C GLU A 388 -23.22 9.86 -23.06
N HIS A 389 -24.37 10.00 -23.71
CA HIS A 389 -25.27 8.88 -24.05
C HIS A 389 -24.64 7.86 -25.01
N SER A 390 -23.75 8.28 -25.90
CA SER A 390 -23.05 7.40 -26.85
C SER A 390 -21.72 6.84 -26.34
N LEU A 391 -21.30 7.22 -25.12
CA LEU A 391 -20.02 6.84 -24.53
C LEU A 391 -20.25 5.99 -23.30
N ALA A 392 -19.39 5.01 -23.03
CA ALA A 392 -19.47 4.18 -21.82
C ALA A 392 -18.09 3.93 -21.21
N GLY A 393 -18.08 3.69 -19.90
CA GLY A 393 -16.88 3.30 -19.16
C GLY A 393 -15.64 4.18 -19.45
N PRO A 394 -14.50 3.59 -19.84
CA PRO A 394 -13.27 4.33 -20.18
C PRO A 394 -13.41 5.40 -21.26
N GLN A 395 -14.22 5.17 -22.30
CA GLN A 395 -14.42 6.17 -23.37
C GLN A 395 -15.10 7.43 -22.84
N ARG A 396 -16.04 7.24 -21.89
CA ARG A 396 -16.71 8.35 -21.21
C ARG A 396 -15.73 9.10 -20.31
N LEU A 397 -14.82 8.40 -19.61
CA LEU A 397 -13.75 9.02 -18.82
C LEU A 397 -12.87 9.92 -19.70
N GLU A 398 -12.35 9.42 -20.82
CA GLU A 398 -11.49 10.20 -21.73
C GLU A 398 -12.19 11.48 -22.24
N ALA A 399 -13.46 11.36 -22.59
CA ALA A 399 -14.28 12.49 -23.03
C ALA A 399 -14.53 13.53 -21.93
N TRP A 400 -14.62 13.11 -20.66
CA TRP A 400 -14.67 14.00 -19.50
C TRP A 400 -13.34 14.71 -19.28
N LEU A 401 -12.22 13.99 -19.33
CA LEU A 401 -10.87 14.55 -19.16
C LEU A 401 -10.59 15.63 -20.22
N GLN A 402 -10.94 15.37 -21.49
CA GLN A 402 -10.81 16.36 -22.56
C GLN A 402 -11.65 17.61 -22.30
N ARG A 403 -12.93 17.46 -21.94
CA ARG A 403 -13.84 18.59 -21.67
C ARG A 403 -13.44 19.41 -20.46
N ALA A 404 -12.89 18.76 -19.43
CA ALA A 404 -12.36 19.44 -18.25
C ALA A 404 -11.01 20.13 -18.53
N GLY A 405 -10.41 19.89 -19.70
CA GLY A 405 -9.07 20.37 -20.04
C GLY A 405 -8.00 19.79 -19.11
N ALA A 406 -8.13 18.49 -18.79
CA ALA A 406 -7.18 17.76 -17.96
C ALA A 406 -5.79 17.75 -18.61
N VAL A 407 -4.75 18.01 -17.82
CA VAL A 407 -3.36 18.06 -18.30
C VAL A 407 -2.54 16.99 -17.57
N PRO A 408 -1.72 16.17 -18.26
CA PRO A 408 -0.83 15.22 -17.59
C PRO A 408 0.02 15.90 -16.52
N PHE A 409 0.05 15.32 -15.32
CA PHE A 409 0.71 15.89 -14.16
C PHE A 409 2.22 16.06 -14.39
N ASP A 410 2.76 17.20 -13.99
CA ASP A 410 4.20 17.45 -14.04
C ASP A 410 4.90 16.90 -12.79
N TYR A 411 5.29 15.62 -12.85
CA TYR A 411 5.99 14.95 -11.76
C TYR A 411 7.38 15.52 -11.45
N ASN A 412 7.96 16.35 -12.34
CA ASN A 412 9.26 17.01 -12.12
C ASN A 412 9.14 18.45 -11.62
N ARG A 413 7.91 18.95 -11.40
CA ARG A 413 7.69 20.32 -10.93
C ARG A 413 8.42 20.58 -9.60
N ASP A 414 9.18 21.67 -9.56
CA ASP A 414 10.03 22.08 -8.43
C ASP A 414 11.18 21.12 -8.09
N LEU A 415 11.54 20.21 -9.00
CA LEU A 415 12.64 19.24 -8.79
C LEU A 415 13.88 19.51 -9.66
N ASP A 416 13.85 20.56 -10.49
CA ASP A 416 15.06 21.02 -11.19
C ASP A 416 16.09 21.60 -10.20
N ASP A 417 17.34 21.71 -10.64
CA ASP A 417 18.45 22.12 -9.77
C ASP A 417 18.28 23.55 -9.23
N GLY A 418 17.61 24.43 -9.99
CA GLY A 418 17.30 25.79 -9.57
C GLY A 418 16.25 25.81 -8.46
N ALA A 419 15.15 25.09 -8.65
CA ALA A 419 14.11 24.94 -7.63
C ALA A 419 14.63 24.29 -6.34
N LEU A 420 15.46 23.25 -6.45
CA LEU A 420 16.09 22.59 -5.29
C LEU A 420 17.15 23.45 -4.58
N SER A 421 17.61 24.53 -5.21
CA SER A 421 18.49 25.52 -4.57
C SER A 421 17.71 26.60 -3.80
N SER A 422 16.38 26.63 -3.90
CA SER A 422 15.53 27.58 -3.19
C SER A 422 15.30 27.18 -1.72
N GLU A 423 14.71 28.09 -0.94
CA GLU A 423 14.31 27.81 0.44
C GLU A 423 12.91 27.15 0.56
N LEU A 424 12.36 26.63 -0.53
CA LEU A 424 11.03 25.99 -0.52
C LEU A 424 10.99 24.85 0.52
N PRO A 425 10.03 24.83 1.46
CA PRO A 425 9.93 23.74 2.41
C PRO A 425 9.56 22.43 1.68
N LEU A 426 10.11 21.31 2.16
CA LEU A 426 9.98 20.01 1.50
C LEU A 426 8.52 19.58 1.29
N HIS A 427 7.62 19.86 2.24
CA HIS A 427 6.20 19.52 2.13
C HIS A 427 5.41 20.39 1.12
N GLU A 428 6.04 21.45 0.59
CA GLU A 428 5.45 22.37 -0.40
C GLU A 428 5.91 22.10 -1.83
N ILE A 429 6.97 21.31 -2.03
CA ILE A 429 7.37 20.82 -3.36
C ILE A 429 6.14 20.21 -4.04
N ARG A 430 5.84 20.68 -5.26
CA ARG A 430 4.60 20.30 -5.95
C ARG A 430 4.75 18.99 -6.71
N GLY A 431 5.92 18.71 -7.26
CA GLY A 431 6.23 17.47 -7.96
C GLY A 431 6.55 16.30 -7.02
N GLY A 432 7.24 15.31 -7.58
CA GLY A 432 7.41 13.98 -6.99
C GLY A 432 6.23 13.09 -7.36
N SER A 433 6.53 11.85 -7.76
CA SER A 433 5.47 10.89 -8.06
C SER A 433 5.86 9.46 -7.75
N PHE A 434 4.92 8.70 -7.19
CA PHE A 434 5.03 7.24 -7.07
C PHE A 434 4.20 6.50 -8.13
N PHE A 435 3.56 7.23 -9.06
CA PHE A 435 2.82 6.69 -10.21
C PHE A 435 1.80 5.61 -9.81
N ARG A 436 1.01 5.88 -8.76
CA ARG A 436 -0.04 4.97 -8.27
C ARG A 436 -1.45 5.38 -8.62
N GLY A 437 -1.70 6.62 -9.04
CA GLY A 437 -3.05 7.09 -9.32
C GLY A 437 -3.68 6.47 -10.56
N LEU A 438 -4.95 6.84 -10.75
CA LEU A 438 -5.71 6.57 -11.95
C LEU A 438 -6.37 7.88 -12.37
N ALA A 439 -6.47 8.11 -13.68
CA ALA A 439 -7.19 9.27 -14.21
C ALA A 439 -8.66 9.29 -13.75
N LEU A 440 -9.25 8.10 -13.52
CA LEU A 440 -10.57 7.96 -12.90
C LEU A 440 -10.64 8.56 -11.49
N ILE A 441 -9.60 8.35 -10.66
CA ILE A 441 -9.52 8.86 -9.28
C ILE A 441 -9.27 10.37 -9.30
N ASP A 442 -8.41 10.86 -10.19
CA ASP A 442 -8.17 12.30 -10.36
C ASP A 442 -9.46 13.04 -10.74
N LEU A 443 -10.24 12.47 -11.68
CA LEU A 443 -11.54 13.03 -12.05
C LEU A 443 -12.53 12.99 -10.89
N ALA A 444 -12.56 11.90 -10.11
CA ALA A 444 -13.40 11.81 -8.92
C ALA A 444 -13.05 12.89 -7.89
N GLU A 445 -11.76 13.14 -7.63
CA GLU A 445 -11.32 14.23 -6.76
C GLU A 445 -11.81 15.59 -7.27
N ALA A 446 -11.63 15.88 -8.55
CA ALA A 446 -12.06 17.15 -9.14
C ALA A 446 -13.59 17.33 -9.06
N MET A 447 -14.36 16.27 -9.33
CA MET A 447 -15.83 16.28 -9.18
C MET A 447 -16.26 16.53 -7.73
N LEU A 448 -15.60 15.87 -6.77
CA LEU A 448 -15.87 16.06 -5.34
C LEU A 448 -15.56 17.50 -4.89
N LYS A 449 -14.39 18.03 -5.27
CA LYS A 449 -14.02 19.42 -4.96
C LYS A 449 -14.95 20.44 -5.60
N ARG A 450 -15.45 20.16 -6.80
CA ARG A 450 -16.46 20.99 -7.46
C ARG A 450 -17.80 20.95 -6.72
N ALA A 451 -18.23 19.79 -6.27
CA ALA A 451 -19.54 19.61 -5.63
C ALA A 451 -19.59 20.10 -4.17
N PHE A 452 -18.51 19.93 -3.41
CA PHE A 452 -18.48 20.17 -1.96
C PHE A 452 -17.51 21.28 -1.54
N GLY A 453 -16.61 21.72 -2.44
CA GLY A 453 -15.59 22.71 -2.18
C GLY A 453 -14.22 22.11 -1.84
N ALA A 454 -13.15 22.78 -2.26
CA ALA A 454 -11.78 22.30 -2.14
C ALA A 454 -11.26 22.17 -0.70
N GLN A 455 -11.94 22.79 0.27
CA GLN A 455 -11.61 22.72 1.70
C GLN A 455 -12.49 21.73 2.48
N ALA A 456 -13.52 21.16 1.84
CA ALA A 456 -14.43 20.21 2.49
C ALA A 456 -14.00 18.76 2.28
N VAL A 457 -13.31 18.47 1.17
CA VAL A 457 -13.00 17.12 0.73
C VAL A 457 -11.59 17.01 0.16
N ALA A 458 -10.92 15.90 0.46
CA ALA A 458 -9.66 15.52 -0.18
C ALA A 458 -9.69 14.03 -0.54
N VAL A 459 -9.03 13.68 -1.63
CA VAL A 459 -8.84 12.29 -2.07
C VAL A 459 -7.41 11.88 -1.79
N ARG A 460 -7.16 10.59 -1.51
CA ARG A 460 -5.81 10.02 -1.44
C ARG A 460 -5.82 8.59 -1.98
N VAL A 461 -4.81 8.22 -2.77
CA VAL A 461 -4.64 6.81 -3.19
C VAL A 461 -4.27 5.94 -1.98
N ASN A 462 -4.97 4.81 -1.83
CA ASN A 462 -4.73 3.88 -0.73
C ASN A 462 -3.55 2.92 -1.02
N ALA A 463 -2.73 2.66 0.00
CA ALA A 463 -1.71 1.61 0.01
C ALA A 463 -0.83 1.52 -1.26
N ALA A 464 -0.72 0.34 -1.88
CA ALA A 464 0.17 0.06 -3.00
C ALA A 464 -0.38 0.45 -4.39
N GLY A 465 -1.54 1.13 -4.47
CA GLY A 465 -1.94 1.87 -5.66
C GLY A 465 -2.89 1.23 -6.67
N GLN A 466 -3.09 1.98 -7.76
CA GLN A 466 -3.62 1.67 -9.10
C GLN A 466 -5.01 1.01 -9.18
N GLY A 467 -5.83 1.10 -8.14
CA GLY A 467 -7.19 0.57 -8.14
C GLY A 467 -7.64 0.20 -6.74
N ASP A 468 -8.55 -0.76 -6.66
CA ASP A 468 -9.26 -1.14 -5.46
C ASP A 468 -9.91 0.09 -4.80
N PHE A 469 -9.56 0.39 -3.56
CA PHE A 469 -10.15 1.51 -2.83
C PHE A 469 -9.25 2.74 -2.87
N PHE A 470 -9.85 3.92 -2.97
CA PHE A 470 -9.19 5.19 -2.67
C PHE A 470 -9.81 5.80 -1.41
N GLN A 471 -9.10 6.71 -0.77
CA GLN A 471 -9.56 7.38 0.45
C GLN A 471 -10.23 8.70 0.09
N VAL A 472 -11.37 8.99 0.67
CA VAL A 472 -12.02 10.30 0.67
C VAL A 472 -12.08 10.78 2.10
N HIS A 473 -11.39 11.88 2.38
CA HIS A 473 -11.38 12.55 3.67
C HIS A 473 -12.37 13.72 3.61
N LEU A 474 -13.24 13.81 4.61
CA LEU A 474 -14.31 14.79 4.68
C LEU A 474 -14.17 15.62 5.95
N ASP A 475 -14.23 16.94 5.82
CA ASP A 475 -14.51 17.80 6.98
C ASP A 475 -16.02 17.75 7.24
N ALA A 476 -16.42 17.08 8.32
CA ALA A 476 -17.81 16.85 8.72
C ALA A 476 -18.57 18.15 9.01
N ARG A 477 -17.86 19.28 9.21
CA ARG A 477 -18.48 20.61 9.33
C ARG A 477 -18.95 21.17 7.99
N ALA A 478 -18.42 20.66 6.87
CA ALA A 478 -18.67 21.16 5.53
C ALA A 478 -19.34 20.13 4.60
N ALA A 479 -19.08 18.83 4.79
CA ALA A 479 -19.65 17.76 3.96
C ALA A 479 -20.06 16.54 4.80
N ARG A 480 -21.29 16.07 4.60
CA ARG A 480 -21.80 14.87 5.28
C ARG A 480 -21.47 13.60 4.47
N PRO A 481 -21.04 12.50 5.10
CA PRO A 481 -20.71 11.25 4.41
C PRO A 481 -21.82 10.74 3.48
N ASP A 482 -23.08 10.78 3.90
CA ASP A 482 -24.19 10.25 3.09
C ASP A 482 -24.50 11.09 1.85
N GLU A 483 -24.27 12.40 1.90
CA GLU A 483 -24.39 13.27 0.73
C GLU A 483 -23.28 12.98 -0.28
N VAL A 484 -22.07 12.72 0.20
CA VAL A 484 -20.92 12.35 -0.63
C VAL A 484 -21.15 10.99 -1.27
N LYS A 485 -21.67 10.00 -0.54
CA LYS A 485 -22.04 8.68 -1.10
C LYS A 485 -23.12 8.84 -2.18
N THR A 486 -24.17 9.61 -1.90
CA THR A 486 -25.25 9.88 -2.88
C THR A 486 -24.69 10.53 -4.15
N PHE A 487 -23.76 11.49 -3.99
CA PHE A 487 -23.09 12.12 -5.12
C PHE A 487 -22.23 11.12 -5.90
N LEU A 488 -21.41 10.31 -5.22
CA LEU A 488 -20.56 9.30 -5.87
C LEU A 488 -21.40 8.21 -6.56
N ASP A 489 -22.51 7.78 -5.99
CA ASP A 489 -23.42 6.82 -6.62
C ASP A 489 -23.90 7.32 -7.98
N ALA A 490 -24.31 8.59 -8.08
CA ALA A 490 -24.77 9.18 -9.34
C ALA A 490 -23.61 9.57 -10.27
N ALA A 491 -22.72 10.43 -9.78
CA ALA A 491 -21.69 11.11 -10.57
C ALA A 491 -20.48 10.24 -10.91
N PHE A 492 -20.26 9.15 -10.17
CA PHE A 492 -19.13 8.24 -10.34
C PHE A 492 -19.60 6.82 -10.72
N TYR A 493 -20.32 6.11 -9.85
CA TYR A 493 -20.69 4.71 -10.08
C TYR A 493 -21.64 4.54 -11.26
N THR A 494 -22.81 5.17 -11.23
CA THR A 494 -23.80 5.11 -12.32
C THR A 494 -23.22 5.71 -13.60
N ARG A 495 -22.54 6.87 -13.52
CA ARG A 495 -21.92 7.51 -14.69
C ARG A 495 -20.90 6.61 -15.37
N PHE A 496 -20.05 5.91 -14.65
CA PHE A 496 -18.99 5.10 -15.26
C PHE A 496 -19.33 3.62 -15.39
N GLY A 497 -20.55 3.22 -15.01
CA GLY A 497 -21.01 1.83 -15.10
C GLY A 497 -20.26 0.90 -14.13
N LEU A 498 -19.81 1.43 -13.00
CA LEU A 498 -19.06 0.69 -11.99
C LEU A 498 -20.05 0.04 -11.01
N ASN A 499 -19.96 -1.28 -10.83
CA ASN A 499 -20.84 -2.02 -9.93
C ASN A 499 -20.05 -3.00 -9.03
N PRO A 500 -19.21 -2.50 -8.12
CA PRO A 500 -18.48 -3.35 -7.20
C PRO A 500 -19.40 -3.94 -6.12
N ALA A 501 -19.01 -5.09 -5.55
CA ALA A 501 -19.79 -5.75 -4.51
C ALA A 501 -19.92 -4.88 -3.24
N PRO A 502 -18.84 -4.44 -2.58
CA PRO A 502 -18.86 -3.28 -1.71
C PRO A 502 -18.53 -2.02 -2.51
N ARG A 503 -19.44 -1.03 -2.53
CA ARG A 503 -19.13 0.30 -3.07
C ARG A 503 -18.29 1.13 -2.11
N TYR A 504 -18.60 1.06 -0.83
CA TYR A 504 -17.95 1.86 0.20
C TYR A 504 -17.48 0.98 1.35
N VAL A 505 -16.39 1.40 1.97
CA VAL A 505 -15.93 0.90 3.26
C VAL A 505 -15.83 2.10 4.18
N GLU A 506 -16.49 2.01 5.33
CA GLU A 506 -16.46 3.03 6.36
C GLU A 506 -15.64 2.48 7.52
N PRO A 507 -14.49 3.10 7.85
CA PRO A 507 -13.69 2.62 8.95
C PRO A 507 -14.40 2.91 10.26
N TYR A 508 -14.42 1.92 11.14
CA TYR A 508 -14.70 2.15 12.54
C TYR A 508 -13.36 2.42 13.25
N PRO A 509 -13.27 3.41 14.17
CA PRO A 509 -12.08 3.58 15.00
C PRO A 509 -11.89 2.34 15.88
N GLY A 510 -11.13 1.36 15.39
CA GLY A 510 -10.85 0.11 16.10
C GLY A 510 -9.74 0.27 17.14
N GLY A 511 -9.60 -0.74 18.00
CA GLY A 511 -8.42 -0.94 18.83
C GLY A 511 -7.46 -1.97 18.22
N GLY A 512 -6.33 -2.19 18.88
CA GLY A 512 -5.39 -3.25 18.53
C GLY A 512 -5.98 -4.65 18.75
N ALA A 513 -5.35 -5.62 18.12
CA ALA A 513 -5.72 -7.02 18.19
C ALA A 513 -5.56 -7.56 19.62
N ALA A 514 -6.58 -8.24 20.11
CA ALA A 514 -6.60 -8.86 21.42
C ALA A 514 -6.85 -10.37 21.32
N GLY A 515 -6.22 -11.13 22.22
CA GLY A 515 -6.52 -12.54 22.44
C GLY A 515 -7.31 -12.71 23.73
N VAL A 516 -8.40 -13.49 23.68
CA VAL A 516 -9.18 -13.87 24.86
C VAL A 516 -9.32 -15.39 24.87
N ARG A 517 -9.05 -16.00 26.03
CA ARG A 517 -9.31 -17.42 26.26
C ARG A 517 -10.52 -17.57 27.16
N LEU A 518 -11.49 -18.34 26.69
CA LEU A 518 -12.63 -18.79 27.48
C LEU A 518 -12.34 -20.21 27.96
N ASP A 519 -12.52 -20.47 29.25
CA ASP A 519 -12.40 -21.83 29.78
C ASP A 519 -13.63 -22.69 29.46
N ARG A 520 -14.77 -22.04 29.13
CA ARG A 520 -16.00 -22.72 28.70
C ARG A 520 -16.64 -22.02 27.51
N PHE A 521 -17.14 -22.80 26.57
CA PHE A 521 -17.76 -22.29 25.34
C PHE A 521 -19.06 -21.53 25.59
N ASP A 522 -19.81 -21.87 26.65
CA ASP A 522 -21.07 -21.23 27.01
C ASP A 522 -20.91 -19.76 27.46
N GLN A 523 -19.68 -19.31 27.70
CA GLN A 523 -19.35 -17.91 27.99
C GLN A 523 -19.28 -17.03 26.73
N LEU A 524 -19.23 -17.62 25.53
CA LEU A 524 -19.06 -16.88 24.29
C LEU A 524 -20.18 -15.85 24.04
N PRO A 525 -21.48 -16.16 24.21
CA PRO A 525 -22.54 -15.16 24.04
C PRO A 525 -22.40 -13.96 24.99
N ALA A 526 -21.98 -14.21 26.24
CA ALA A 526 -21.75 -13.14 27.20
C ALA A 526 -20.55 -12.27 26.81
N LEU A 527 -19.44 -12.86 26.33
CA LEU A 527 -18.31 -12.10 25.80
C LEU A 527 -18.73 -11.22 24.62
N ILE A 528 -19.48 -11.78 23.66
CA ILE A 528 -20.00 -11.04 22.50
C ILE A 528 -20.84 -9.84 22.97
N GLY A 529 -21.79 -10.06 23.88
CA GLY A 529 -22.63 -8.98 24.42
C GLY A 529 -21.83 -7.87 25.11
N HIS A 530 -20.77 -8.20 25.85
CA HIS A 530 -19.89 -7.19 26.46
C HIS A 530 -19.10 -6.40 25.39
N LEU A 531 -18.58 -7.07 24.37
CA LEU A 531 -17.83 -6.41 23.29
C LEU A 531 -18.74 -5.47 22.48
N GLU A 532 -19.97 -5.88 22.19
CA GLU A 532 -20.98 -5.05 21.51
C GLU A 532 -21.38 -3.84 22.37
N ALA A 533 -21.60 -4.03 23.67
CA ALA A 533 -21.91 -2.93 24.59
C ALA A 533 -20.76 -1.91 24.67
N CYS A 534 -19.52 -2.37 24.72
CA CYS A 534 -18.33 -1.51 24.66
C CYS A 534 -18.30 -0.74 23.33
N ALA A 535 -18.48 -1.40 22.19
CA ALA A 535 -18.46 -0.75 20.87
C ALA A 535 -19.54 0.34 20.71
N ASN A 536 -20.70 0.17 21.35
CA ASN A 536 -21.80 1.16 21.32
C ASN A 536 -21.63 2.32 22.32
N SER A 537 -20.65 2.22 23.24
CA SER A 537 -20.38 3.25 24.26
C SER A 537 -19.32 4.27 23.84
N PHE A 538 -18.72 4.09 22.66
CA PHE A 538 -17.78 4.98 21.99
C PHE A 538 -18.44 5.56 20.75
#